data_AF-A0A0F8Y595-F1
#
_entry.id   AF-A0A0F8Y595-F1
#
_cell.length_a   1.000
_cell.length_b   1.000
_cell.length_c   1.000
_cell.angle_alpha   90.00
_cell.angle_beta   90.00
_cell.angle_gamma   90.00
#
_symmetry.space_group_name_H-M   'P 1'
#
loop_
_entity.id
_entity.type
_entity.pdbx_description
1 polymer ?
#
loop_
_entity_poly.entity_id
_entity_poly.type
_entity_poly.pdbx_seq_one_letter_code
_entity_poly.pdbx_strand_id
1 'polypeptide(L)'
;MLLIDRNEPDNIVKLLQQSCPVTVADLNIANMSDFFFGNYEGKRLQFSRKQAGELVGGIDEAEKQLAEYYHNADENYQIVEGIISPERIKIKGAAVPVDGHQSFTASTRDLGSKLFCYKVEPNGFIERGHSFSAVNDSLIAAWIHRLAKAGIPTYYTLHWVQTARLLSAIYRNEQKPPEDHSTLQRIIRPRIYIKEQDPFVKSLLFLSNAYQLGVGEVKAKALADKFVNILDLATA
;
A
#
# COMPACT_ATOMS: atom_id res chain seq x y z
N MET A 1 -1.77 -14.69 -17.47
CA MET A 1 -2.17 -15.57 -16.34
C MET A 1 -2.01 -14.78 -15.05
N LEU A 2 -3.00 -14.84 -14.15
CA LEU A 2 -3.00 -14.17 -12.86
C LEU A 2 -2.47 -15.12 -11.79
N LEU A 3 -1.38 -14.73 -11.12
CA LEU A 3 -0.84 -15.45 -9.97
C LEU A 3 -1.43 -14.87 -8.68
N ILE A 4 -1.77 -15.74 -7.73
CA ILE A 4 -2.33 -15.38 -6.42
C ILE A 4 -1.52 -16.07 -5.34
N ASP A 5 -1.16 -15.36 -4.27
CA ASP A 5 -0.48 -15.94 -3.12
C ASP A 5 -1.38 -16.96 -2.40
N ARG A 6 -0.77 -18.04 -1.91
CA ARG A 6 -1.48 -19.12 -1.21
C ARG A 6 -2.21 -18.65 0.06
N ASN A 7 -1.75 -17.58 0.70
CA ASN A 7 -2.36 -17.08 1.93
C ASN A 7 -3.63 -16.25 1.69
N GLU A 8 -3.98 -15.94 0.43
CA GLU A 8 -5.21 -15.24 0.12
C GLU A 8 -6.45 -16.14 0.30
N PRO A 9 -7.63 -15.59 0.66
CA PRO A 9 -8.81 -16.40 0.94
C PRO A 9 -9.29 -17.20 -0.29
N ASP A 10 -9.55 -18.50 -0.14
CA ASP A 10 -10.05 -19.38 -1.21
C ASP A 10 -11.26 -18.82 -1.99
N ASN A 11 -12.11 -18.06 -1.29
CA ASN A 11 -13.28 -17.43 -1.89
C ASN A 11 -12.91 -16.43 -3.00
N ILE A 12 -11.82 -15.66 -2.83
CA ILE A 12 -11.37 -14.71 -3.86
C ILE A 12 -10.81 -15.44 -5.07
N VAL A 13 -10.05 -16.52 -4.84
CA VAL A 13 -9.48 -17.38 -5.89
C VAL A 13 -10.59 -17.99 -6.74
N LYS A 14 -11.61 -18.58 -6.11
CA LYS A 14 -12.77 -19.17 -6.80
C LYS A 14 -13.52 -18.17 -7.66
N LEU A 15 -13.70 -16.93 -7.20
CA LEU A 15 -14.34 -15.89 -8.01
C LEU A 15 -13.47 -15.45 -9.19
N LEU A 16 -12.16 -15.28 -8.97
CA LEU A 16 -11.25 -14.86 -10.04
C LEU A 16 -11.12 -15.93 -11.13
N GLN A 17 -11.13 -17.22 -10.76
CA GLN A 17 -11.11 -18.34 -11.70
C GLN A 17 -12.28 -18.34 -12.69
N GLN A 18 -13.44 -17.78 -12.31
CA GLN A 18 -14.59 -17.66 -13.21
C GLN A 18 -14.34 -16.66 -14.34
N SER A 19 -13.41 -15.74 -14.16
CA SER A 19 -13.24 -14.57 -15.02
C SER A 19 -11.87 -14.45 -15.69
N CYS A 20 -10.84 -15.08 -15.12
CA CYS A 20 -9.45 -14.97 -15.53
C CYS A 20 -8.74 -16.32 -15.37
N PRO A 21 -7.69 -16.60 -16.18
CA PRO A 21 -6.80 -17.74 -15.92
C PRO A 21 -5.99 -17.47 -14.65
N VAL A 22 -6.23 -18.25 -13.60
CA VAL A 22 -5.63 -18.07 -12.28
C VAL A 22 -4.72 -19.25 -11.93
N THR A 23 -3.60 -18.99 -11.27
CA THR A 23 -2.74 -19.99 -10.63
C THR A 23 -2.43 -19.54 -9.21
N VAL A 24 -2.61 -20.44 -8.24
CA VAL A 24 -2.19 -20.20 -6.85
C VAL A 24 -0.73 -20.63 -6.73
N ALA A 25 0.10 -19.77 -6.16
CA ALA A 25 1.54 -20.00 -5.99
C ALA A 25 2.02 -19.41 -4.66
N ASP A 26 3.21 -19.82 -4.21
CA ASP A 26 3.84 -19.25 -3.03
C ASP A 26 4.62 -17.99 -3.43
N LEU A 27 3.91 -16.88 -3.61
CA LEU A 27 4.46 -15.62 -4.12
C LEU A 27 5.41 -14.95 -3.14
N ASN A 28 5.15 -15.12 -1.84
CA ASN A 28 6.03 -14.64 -0.78
C ASN A 28 7.48 -15.18 -0.90
N ILE A 29 7.67 -16.42 -1.35
CA ILE A 29 9.02 -17.01 -1.54
C ILE A 29 9.78 -16.28 -2.66
N ALA A 30 9.07 -15.77 -3.65
CA ALA A 30 9.62 -15.02 -4.77
C ALA A 30 9.71 -13.51 -4.49
N ASN A 31 9.47 -13.07 -3.24
CA ASN A 31 9.32 -11.66 -2.87
C ASN A 31 8.31 -10.92 -3.77
N MET A 32 7.25 -11.60 -4.18
CA MET A 32 6.15 -11.01 -4.95
C MET A 32 4.96 -10.75 -4.03
N SER A 33 4.17 -9.74 -4.37
CA SER A 33 2.99 -9.37 -3.60
C SER A 33 1.81 -10.33 -3.80
N ASP A 34 0.70 -10.06 -3.13
CA ASP A 34 -0.47 -10.95 -2.98
C ASP A 34 -1.09 -11.36 -4.34
N PHE A 35 -1.06 -10.45 -5.31
CA PHE A 35 -1.47 -10.73 -6.68
C PHE A 35 -0.42 -10.25 -7.68
N PHE A 36 -0.15 -11.04 -8.72
CA PHE A 36 0.87 -10.73 -9.71
C PHE A 36 0.47 -11.18 -11.12
N PHE A 37 0.70 -10.35 -12.13
CA PHE A 37 0.53 -10.75 -13.54
C PHE A 37 1.31 -9.86 -14.51
N GLY A 38 1.54 -10.37 -15.72
CA GLY A 38 2.07 -9.59 -16.84
C GLY A 38 0.96 -8.95 -17.67
N ASN A 39 1.14 -7.72 -18.13
CA ASN A 39 0.26 -7.09 -19.12
C ASN A 39 0.61 -7.51 -20.57
N TYR A 40 -0.14 -6.99 -21.54
CA TYR A 40 0.08 -7.25 -22.97
C TYR A 40 1.49 -6.88 -23.45
N GLU A 41 2.08 -5.80 -22.91
CA GLU A 41 3.44 -5.34 -23.23
C GLU A 41 4.54 -6.14 -22.51
N GLY A 42 4.18 -7.11 -21.67
CA GLY A 42 5.11 -7.91 -20.88
C GLY A 42 5.59 -7.23 -19.59
N LYS A 43 5.05 -6.07 -19.21
CA LYS A 43 5.33 -5.44 -17.92
C LYS A 43 4.70 -6.25 -16.79
N ARG A 44 5.42 -6.36 -15.68
CA ARG A 44 4.98 -7.06 -14.48
C ARG A 44 4.24 -6.11 -13.56
N LEU A 45 3.01 -6.46 -13.22
CA LEU A 45 2.16 -5.73 -12.30
C LEU A 45 1.98 -6.56 -11.03
N GLN A 46 2.01 -5.89 -9.88
CA GLN A 46 1.68 -6.52 -8.61
C GLN A 46 0.74 -5.66 -7.77
N PHE A 47 -0.09 -6.33 -6.96
CA PHE A 47 -1.06 -5.70 -6.08
C PHE A 47 -0.88 -6.26 -4.68
N SER A 48 -0.62 -5.38 -3.71
CA SER A 48 -0.70 -5.72 -2.29
C SER A 48 -2.09 -5.42 -1.77
N ARG A 49 -2.69 -6.36 -1.04
CA ARG A 49 -3.99 -6.22 -0.40
C ARG A 49 -3.81 -6.14 1.11
N LYS A 50 -4.44 -5.15 1.72
CA LYS A 50 -4.51 -5.00 3.18
C LYS A 50 -5.93 -4.74 3.63
N GLN A 51 -6.34 -5.36 4.73
CA GLN A 51 -7.58 -4.97 5.40
C GLN A 51 -7.40 -3.59 6.02
N ALA A 52 -8.48 -2.81 6.06
CA ALA A 52 -8.52 -1.48 6.67
C ALA A 52 -7.97 -1.51 8.10
N GLY A 53 -8.42 -2.45 8.93
CA GLY A 53 -7.97 -2.57 10.31
C GLY A 53 -6.47 -2.91 10.44
N GLU A 54 -5.94 -3.75 9.54
CA GLU A 54 -4.52 -4.10 9.51
C GLU A 54 -3.67 -2.89 9.12
N LEU A 55 -4.11 -2.16 8.09
CA LEU A 55 -3.40 -0.98 7.62
C LEU A 55 -3.35 0.12 8.69
N VAL A 56 -4.50 0.41 9.32
CA VAL A 56 -4.58 1.43 10.37
C VAL A 56 -3.86 0.99 11.65
N GLY A 57 -3.81 -0.31 11.92
CA GLY A 57 -3.07 -0.87 13.05
C GLY A 57 -1.54 -0.93 12.85
N GLY A 58 -1.05 -0.93 11.61
CA GLY A 58 0.36 -1.22 11.29
C GLY A 58 0.85 -0.58 9.98
N ILE A 59 0.72 0.74 9.86
CA ILE A 59 1.07 1.46 8.61
C ILE A 59 2.57 1.34 8.26
N ASP A 60 3.46 1.38 9.26
CA ASP A 60 4.91 1.26 9.06
C ASP A 60 5.29 -0.14 8.54
N GLU A 61 4.60 -1.18 9.02
CA GLU A 61 4.78 -2.54 8.55
C GLU A 61 4.29 -2.69 7.10
N ALA A 62 3.14 -2.10 6.77
CA ALA A 62 2.63 -2.08 5.41
C ALA A 62 3.59 -1.34 4.45
N GLU A 63 4.18 -0.23 4.88
CA GLU A 63 5.17 0.51 4.09
C GLU A 63 6.45 -0.31 3.87
N LYS A 64 6.95 -0.97 4.91
CA LYS A 64 8.12 -1.85 4.81
C LYS A 64 7.90 -2.99 3.81
N GLN A 65 6.74 -3.66 3.88
CA GLN A 65 6.38 -4.73 2.94
C GLN A 65 6.29 -4.20 1.50
N LEU A 66 5.66 -3.05 1.29
CA LEU A 66 5.62 -2.42 -0.03
C LEU A 66 7.01 -2.10 -0.58
N ALA A 67 7.92 -1.61 0.27
CA ALA A 67 9.29 -1.30 -0.12
C ALA A 67 10.08 -2.56 -0.51
N GLU A 68 9.91 -3.66 0.22
CA GLU A 68 10.58 -4.94 -0.05
C GLU A 68 10.21 -5.51 -1.42
N TYR A 69 8.93 -5.44 -1.80
CA TYR A 69 8.48 -5.98 -3.07
C TYR A 69 8.56 -4.97 -4.23
N TYR A 70 8.82 -3.69 -3.97
CA TYR A 70 8.73 -2.60 -4.94
C TYR A 70 9.53 -2.86 -6.22
N HIS A 71 10.71 -3.47 -6.09
CA HIS A 71 11.64 -3.71 -7.19
C HIS A 71 11.32 -4.97 -8.02
N ASN A 72 10.40 -5.82 -7.55
CA ASN A 72 10.09 -7.10 -8.19
C ASN A 72 9.03 -6.99 -9.31
N ALA A 73 8.37 -5.84 -9.40
CA ALA A 73 7.41 -5.51 -10.44
C ALA A 73 7.75 -4.18 -11.13
N ASP A 74 7.29 -4.04 -12.36
CA ASP A 74 7.40 -2.82 -13.15
C ASP A 74 6.38 -1.77 -12.66
N GLU A 75 5.23 -2.22 -12.20
CA GLU A 75 4.17 -1.40 -11.61
C GLU A 75 3.62 -2.03 -10.33
N ASN A 76 3.39 -1.18 -9.33
CA ASN A 76 3.02 -1.59 -7.98
C ASN A 76 1.72 -0.90 -7.59
N TYR A 77 0.81 -1.64 -6.99
CA TYR A 77 -0.51 -1.16 -6.60
C TYR A 77 -0.83 -1.58 -5.17
N GLN A 78 -1.58 -0.75 -4.46
CA GLN A 78 -2.13 -1.06 -3.14
C GLN A 78 -3.65 -1.20 -3.24
N ILE A 79 -4.21 -2.20 -2.58
CA ILE A 79 -5.63 -2.36 -2.36
C ILE A 79 -5.88 -2.27 -0.86
N VAL A 80 -6.77 -1.37 -0.47
CA VAL A 80 -7.28 -1.27 0.90
C VAL A 80 -8.71 -1.79 0.89
N GLU A 81 -8.96 -2.83 1.68
CA GLU A 81 -10.25 -3.50 1.76
C GLU A 81 -10.96 -3.18 3.08
N GLY A 82 -12.22 -2.76 3.00
CA GLY A 82 -13.03 -2.33 4.13
C GLY A 82 -13.25 -0.81 4.15
N ILE A 83 -13.90 -0.33 5.20
CA ILE A 83 -14.21 1.10 5.36
C ILE A 83 -13.33 1.67 6.47
N ILE A 84 -12.65 2.79 6.19
CA ILE A 84 -11.95 3.62 7.18
C ILE A 84 -12.75 4.91 7.33
N SER A 85 -13.12 5.28 8.55
CA SER A 85 -13.85 6.50 8.81
C SER A 85 -13.36 7.19 10.09
N PRO A 86 -13.20 8.52 10.09
CA PRO A 86 -12.97 9.27 11.33
C PRO A 86 -14.22 9.35 12.20
N GLU A 87 -15.39 8.98 11.66
CA GLU A 87 -16.66 9.00 12.36
C GLU A 87 -17.25 7.59 12.48
N ARG A 88 -18.00 7.37 13.57
CA ARG A 88 -18.67 6.07 13.76
C ARG A 88 -19.85 5.95 12.80
N ILE A 89 -19.84 4.92 11.96
CA ILE A 89 -20.96 4.61 11.08
C ILE A 89 -22.11 4.02 11.91
N LYS A 90 -23.28 4.62 11.78
CA LYS A 90 -24.54 4.13 12.36
C LYS A 90 -25.33 3.41 11.27
N ILE A 91 -25.71 2.15 11.51
CA ILE A 91 -26.70 1.48 10.66
C ILE A 91 -28.08 1.92 11.14
N LYS A 92 -29.02 2.16 10.23
CA LYS A 92 -30.37 2.58 10.58
C LYS A 92 -31.00 1.55 11.54
N GLY A 93 -31.22 1.94 12.80
CA GLY A 93 -31.80 1.10 13.85
C GLY A 93 -30.81 0.42 14.81
N ALA A 94 -29.49 0.46 14.56
CA ALA A 94 -28.48 -0.05 15.48
C ALA A 94 -27.10 0.59 15.22
N ALA A 95 -26.41 1.04 16.27
CA ALA A 95 -24.98 1.34 16.14
C ALA A 95 -24.25 0.00 15.87
N VAL A 96 -23.35 -0.05 14.88
CA VAL A 96 -22.43 -1.20 14.76
C VAL A 96 -21.68 -1.30 16.09
N PRO A 97 -21.74 -2.41 16.83
CA PRO A 97 -20.97 -2.56 18.05
C PRO A 97 -19.50 -2.41 17.69
N VAL A 98 -18.90 -1.34 18.20
CA VAL A 98 -17.46 -1.13 18.18
C VAL A 98 -17.06 -1.35 19.62
N ASP A 99 -16.13 -2.27 19.86
CA ASP A 99 -15.57 -2.49 21.19
C ASP A 99 -14.84 -1.21 21.61
N GLY A 100 -15.46 -0.43 22.50
CA GLY A 100 -14.93 0.85 22.97
C GLY A 100 -16.01 1.91 23.20
N HIS A 101 -16.32 2.18 24.46
CA HIS A 101 -17.16 3.30 24.87
C HIS A 101 -16.42 4.63 24.64
N GLN A 102 -17.01 5.57 23.88
CA GLN A 102 -16.98 7.03 24.13
C GLN A 102 -17.74 7.81 23.04
N SER A 103 -18.33 8.93 23.46
CA SER A 103 -18.98 9.95 22.63
C SER A 103 -17.93 10.95 22.11
N PHE A 104 -18.02 11.42 20.86
CA PHE A 104 -17.12 12.44 20.33
C PHE A 104 -17.85 13.72 19.91
N THR A 105 -17.23 14.86 20.24
CA THR A 105 -17.49 16.21 19.75
C THR A 105 -16.62 16.49 18.51
N ALA A 106 -17.18 17.14 17.49
CA ALA A 106 -16.46 17.50 16.28
C ALA A 106 -15.60 18.77 16.49
N SER A 107 -14.32 18.72 16.10
CA SER A 107 -13.36 19.82 16.14
C SER A 107 -12.58 19.85 14.83
N THR A 108 -12.33 21.05 14.28
CA THR A 108 -11.46 21.27 13.11
C THR A 108 -9.97 21.32 13.46
N ARG A 109 -9.61 21.30 14.75
CA ARG A 109 -8.23 21.07 15.21
C ARG A 109 -7.98 19.57 15.33
N ASP A 110 -6.94 19.09 14.64
CA ASP A 110 -6.47 17.69 14.65
C ASP A 110 -5.99 17.32 16.07
N LEU A 111 -6.94 16.91 16.91
CA LEU A 111 -6.72 16.41 18.26
C LEU A 111 -6.50 14.89 18.26
N GLY A 112 -6.16 14.29 17.11
CA GLY A 112 -6.03 12.85 16.95
C GLY A 112 -7.40 12.17 16.98
N SER A 113 -8.15 12.27 15.88
CA SER A 113 -9.39 11.53 15.72
C SER A 113 -9.10 10.03 15.72
N LYS A 114 -9.83 9.25 16.53
CA LYS A 114 -9.79 7.79 16.45
C LYS A 114 -10.38 7.36 15.11
N LEU A 115 -9.67 6.50 14.38
CA LEU A 115 -10.17 5.93 13.14
C LEU A 115 -10.97 4.67 13.42
N PHE A 116 -12.15 4.59 12.81
CA PHE A 116 -13.01 3.42 12.83
C PHE A 116 -12.82 2.64 11.53
N CYS A 117 -12.46 1.37 11.67
CA CYS A 117 -12.28 0.43 10.58
C CYS A 117 -13.39 -0.61 10.62
N TYR A 118 -14.03 -0.85 9.48
CA TYR A 118 -15.14 -1.78 9.37
C TYR A 118 -14.89 -2.82 8.30
N LYS A 119 -15.12 -4.09 8.66
CA LYS A 119 -15.21 -5.17 7.69
C LYS A 119 -16.65 -5.26 7.17
N VAL A 120 -16.78 -5.27 5.85
CA VAL A 120 -18.08 -5.36 5.17
C VAL A 120 -18.20 -6.75 4.54
N GLU A 121 -19.36 -7.36 4.71
CA GLU A 121 -19.69 -8.63 4.05
C GLU A 121 -20.22 -8.37 2.63
N PRO A 122 -20.17 -9.37 1.72
CA PRO A 122 -20.62 -9.21 0.33
C PRO A 122 -22.09 -8.80 0.17
N ASN A 123 -22.92 -9.08 1.17
CA ASN A 123 -24.31 -8.68 1.24
C ASN A 123 -24.51 -7.22 1.74
N GLY A 124 -23.43 -6.49 1.98
CA GLY A 124 -23.43 -5.08 2.39
C GLY A 124 -23.57 -4.85 3.89
N PHE A 125 -23.64 -5.91 4.70
CA PHE A 125 -23.71 -5.77 6.15
C PHE A 125 -22.32 -5.54 6.74
N ILE A 126 -22.23 -4.66 7.73
CA ILE A 126 -20.99 -4.45 8.49
C ILE A 126 -20.93 -5.53 9.57
N GLU A 127 -19.92 -6.39 9.49
CA GLU A 127 -19.79 -7.54 10.40
C GLU A 127 -19.20 -7.11 11.74
N ARG A 128 -18.10 -6.34 11.71
CA ARG A 128 -17.32 -5.90 12.88
C ARG A 128 -16.68 -4.54 12.64
N GLY A 129 -16.66 -3.72 13.68
CA GLY A 129 -15.98 -2.43 13.70
C GLY A 129 -14.91 -2.40 14.78
N HIS A 130 -13.69 -1.99 14.42
CA HIS A 130 -12.59 -1.75 15.35
C HIS A 130 -12.22 -0.26 15.32
N SER A 131 -11.96 0.32 16.49
CA SER A 131 -11.43 1.68 16.57
C SER A 131 -9.96 1.67 16.93
N PHE A 132 -9.16 2.44 16.20
CA PHE A 132 -7.74 2.62 16.42
C PHE A 132 -7.46 4.07 16.80
N SER A 133 -6.66 4.27 17.85
CA SER A 133 -6.17 5.59 18.26
C SER A 133 -4.73 5.87 17.83
N ALA A 134 -4.05 4.88 17.26
CA ALA A 134 -2.64 4.97 16.88
C ALA A 134 -2.42 5.81 15.61
N VAL A 135 -3.42 5.85 14.73
CA VAL A 135 -3.34 6.51 13.43
C VAL A 135 -4.55 7.44 13.28
N ASN A 136 -4.30 8.70 12.92
CA ASN A 136 -5.34 9.66 12.58
C ASN A 136 -5.57 9.72 11.05
N ASP A 137 -6.67 10.34 10.64
CA ASP A 137 -7.02 10.48 9.22
C ASP A 137 -5.97 11.23 8.41
N SER A 138 -5.36 12.27 8.99
CA SER A 138 -4.28 13.07 8.41
C SER A 138 -3.09 12.20 8.01
N LEU A 139 -2.68 11.26 8.86
CA LEU A 139 -1.52 10.39 8.60
C LEU A 139 -1.80 9.42 7.46
N ILE A 140 -3.01 8.85 7.39
CA ILE A 140 -3.42 8.00 6.26
C ILE A 140 -3.44 8.79 4.96
N ALA A 141 -4.02 9.99 4.97
CA ALA A 141 -4.06 10.86 3.80
C ALA A 141 -2.64 11.22 3.32
N ALA A 142 -1.74 11.53 4.26
CA ALA A 142 -0.33 11.81 3.97
C ALA A 142 0.37 10.57 3.38
N TRP A 143 0.14 9.38 3.93
CA TRP A 143 0.72 8.13 3.46
C TRP A 143 0.27 7.78 2.03
N ILE A 144 -1.03 7.84 1.74
CA ILE A 144 -1.57 7.62 0.39
C ILE A 144 -0.98 8.63 -0.61
N HIS A 145 -0.85 9.88 -0.20
CA HIS A 145 -0.24 10.91 -1.03
C HIS A 145 1.23 10.59 -1.34
N ARG A 146 1.98 10.04 -0.39
CA ARG A 146 3.37 9.60 -0.58
C ARG A 146 3.45 8.37 -1.50
N LEU A 147 2.57 7.38 -1.33
CA LEU A 147 2.47 6.24 -2.23
C LEU A 147 2.20 6.67 -3.67
N ALA A 148 1.25 7.59 -3.88
CA ALA A 148 0.94 8.12 -5.20
C ALA A 148 2.14 8.85 -5.84
N LYS A 149 2.97 9.52 -5.03
CA LYS A 149 4.25 10.12 -5.47
C LYS A 149 5.32 9.08 -5.78
N ALA A 150 5.34 7.95 -5.06
CA ALA A 150 6.21 6.82 -5.38
C ALA A 150 5.73 5.99 -6.59
N GLY A 151 4.62 6.39 -7.22
CA GLY A 151 4.03 5.67 -8.34
C GLY A 151 3.31 4.39 -7.92
N ILE A 152 2.81 4.33 -6.69
CA ILE A 152 1.99 3.24 -6.15
C ILE A 152 0.56 3.74 -6.00
N PRO A 153 -0.34 3.48 -6.96
CA PRO A 153 -1.74 3.87 -6.84
C PRO A 153 -2.46 2.99 -5.80
N THR A 154 -3.31 3.62 -4.99
CA THR A 154 -4.12 2.94 -3.99
C THR A 154 -5.57 2.86 -4.45
N TYR A 155 -6.13 1.65 -4.45
CA TYR A 155 -7.54 1.37 -4.69
C TYR A 155 -8.26 1.04 -3.38
N TYR A 156 -9.50 1.49 -3.26
CA TYR A 156 -10.38 1.14 -2.15
C TYR A 156 -11.45 0.17 -2.60
N THR A 157 -11.67 -0.86 -1.80
CA THR A 157 -12.70 -1.88 -2.01
C THR A 157 -13.43 -2.12 -0.70
N LEU A 158 -14.72 -2.45 -0.75
CA LEU A 158 -15.48 -2.68 0.49
C LEU A 158 -15.25 -4.08 1.07
N HIS A 159 -15.09 -5.07 0.20
CA HIS A 159 -15.01 -6.48 0.57
C HIS A 159 -14.36 -7.30 -0.54
N TRP A 160 -13.95 -8.52 -0.21
CA TRP A 160 -13.22 -9.44 -1.10
C TRP A 160 -13.88 -9.67 -2.48
N VAL A 161 -15.21 -9.71 -2.59
CA VAL A 161 -15.89 -9.81 -3.91
C VAL A 161 -15.63 -8.57 -4.79
N GLN A 162 -15.58 -7.36 -4.20
CA GLN A 162 -15.21 -6.16 -4.96
C GLN A 162 -13.74 -6.18 -5.35
N THR A 163 -12.86 -6.68 -4.47
CA THR A 163 -11.45 -6.90 -4.79
C THR A 163 -11.28 -7.84 -5.98
N ALA A 164 -12.00 -8.97 -6.02
CA ALA A 164 -12.01 -9.88 -7.17
C ALA A 164 -12.51 -9.20 -8.46
N ARG A 165 -13.58 -8.38 -8.37
CA ARG A 165 -14.11 -7.63 -9.51
C ARG A 165 -13.11 -6.58 -10.03
N LEU A 166 -12.46 -5.86 -9.12
CA LEU A 166 -11.42 -4.89 -9.46
C LEU A 166 -10.26 -5.57 -10.19
N LEU A 167 -9.69 -6.63 -9.60
CA LEU A 167 -8.57 -7.37 -10.18
C LEU A 167 -8.91 -7.96 -11.54
N SER A 168 -10.09 -8.58 -11.70
CA SER A 168 -10.51 -9.13 -12.99
C SER A 168 -10.72 -8.06 -14.05
N ALA A 169 -11.27 -6.89 -13.68
CA ALA A 169 -11.44 -5.77 -14.60
C ALA A 169 -10.08 -5.20 -15.06
N ILE A 170 -9.16 -4.95 -14.12
CA ILE A 170 -7.82 -4.46 -14.43
C ILE A 170 -7.05 -5.49 -15.27
N TYR A 171 -7.05 -6.76 -14.86
CA TYR A 171 -6.39 -7.83 -15.61
C TYR A 171 -6.85 -7.85 -17.07
N ARG A 172 -8.17 -7.91 -17.30
CA ARG A 172 -8.73 -7.93 -18.66
C ARG A 172 -8.37 -6.68 -19.45
N ASN A 173 -8.33 -5.53 -18.81
CA ASN A 173 -7.94 -4.30 -19.47
C ASN A 173 -6.46 -4.34 -19.88
N GLU A 174 -5.57 -4.77 -18.99
CA GLU A 174 -4.14 -4.88 -19.24
C GLU A 174 -3.76 -5.96 -20.27
N GLN A 175 -4.63 -6.94 -20.53
CA GLN A 175 -4.43 -7.90 -21.61
C GLN A 175 -4.80 -7.37 -23.00
N LYS A 176 -5.44 -6.19 -23.10
CA LYS A 176 -5.83 -5.63 -24.40
C LYS A 176 -4.62 -5.03 -25.13
N PRO A 177 -4.54 -5.18 -26.47
CA PRO A 177 -3.54 -4.49 -27.27
C PRO A 177 -3.67 -2.96 -27.15
N PRO A 178 -2.55 -2.18 -27.22
CA PRO A 178 -2.53 -0.72 -27.12
C PRO A 178 -3.58 0.00 -27.99
N GLU A 179 -3.82 -0.50 -29.19
CA GLU A 179 -4.79 0.00 -30.17
C GLU A 179 -6.26 -0.08 -29.70
N ASP A 180 -6.59 -1.01 -28.80
CA ASP A 180 -7.95 -1.19 -28.28
C ASP A 180 -8.22 -0.33 -27.02
N HIS A 181 -7.22 0.42 -26.54
CA HIS A 181 -7.38 1.31 -25.39
C HIS A 181 -7.90 2.68 -25.83
N SER A 182 -9.15 2.98 -25.50
CA SER A 182 -9.76 4.29 -25.77
C SER A 182 -9.49 5.35 -24.69
N THR A 183 -8.92 4.96 -23.54
CA THR A 183 -8.74 5.86 -22.38
C THR A 183 -7.43 6.63 -22.49
N LEU A 184 -7.52 7.97 -22.59
CA LEU A 184 -6.42 8.96 -22.56
C LEU A 184 -5.18 8.52 -23.35
N GLN A 185 -5.15 8.73 -24.68
CA GLN A 185 -4.03 8.43 -25.59
C GLN A 185 -2.65 8.87 -25.02
N ARG A 186 -1.90 7.93 -24.45
CA ARG A 186 -1.27 8.01 -23.10
C ARG A 186 -0.07 8.96 -22.91
N ILE A 187 -0.23 9.95 -22.01
CA ILE A 187 0.85 10.43 -21.13
C ILE A 187 0.76 9.60 -19.84
N ILE A 188 1.57 8.55 -19.75
CA ILE A 188 1.66 7.71 -18.54
C ILE A 188 2.43 8.52 -17.48
N ARG A 189 1.98 8.50 -16.22
CA ARG A 189 2.78 9.04 -15.12
C ARG A 189 4.11 8.26 -15.09
N PRO A 190 5.27 8.89 -15.34
CA PRO A 190 6.53 8.18 -15.31
C PRO A 190 6.76 7.63 -13.90
N ARG A 191 7.22 6.38 -13.82
CA ARG A 191 7.60 5.75 -12.55
C ARG A 191 8.71 6.58 -11.91
N ILE A 192 8.50 6.99 -10.67
CA ILE A 192 9.55 7.61 -9.88
C ILE A 192 10.33 6.47 -9.23
N TYR A 193 11.55 6.23 -9.71
CA TYR A 193 12.44 5.29 -9.05
C TYR A 193 12.77 5.82 -7.66
N ILE A 194 12.34 5.08 -6.63
CA ILE A 194 12.86 5.26 -5.28
C ILE A 194 14.33 4.88 -5.38
N LYS A 195 15.22 5.88 -5.33
CA LYS A 195 16.66 5.62 -5.26
C LYS A 195 16.88 4.82 -3.97
N GLU A 196 17.47 3.63 -4.09
CA GLU A 196 18.06 2.96 -2.93
C GLU A 196 18.95 4.00 -2.23
N GLN A 197 18.72 4.16 -0.92
CA GLN A 197 19.56 5.07 -0.15
C GLN A 197 20.98 4.55 -0.21
N ASP A 198 21.89 5.39 -0.72
CA ASP A 198 23.30 5.08 -0.80
C ASP A 198 23.78 4.54 0.55
N PRO A 199 24.34 3.31 0.59
CA PRO A 199 24.85 2.70 1.82
C PRO A 199 25.80 3.62 2.60
N PHE A 200 26.54 4.49 1.89
CA PHE A 200 27.42 5.47 2.50
C PHE A 200 26.63 6.59 3.21
N VAL A 201 25.60 7.15 2.57
CA VAL A 201 24.70 8.15 3.18
C VAL A 201 24.00 7.57 4.40
N LYS A 202 23.52 6.32 4.32
CA LYS A 202 22.88 5.63 5.44
C LYS A 202 23.85 5.45 6.62
N SER A 203 25.10 5.10 6.33
CA SER A 203 26.14 4.94 7.35
C SER A 203 26.51 6.27 8.01
N LEU A 204 26.59 7.36 7.25
CA LEU A 204 26.85 8.71 7.79
C LEU A 204 25.71 9.19 8.70
N LEU A 205 24.46 8.93 8.32
CA LEU A 205 23.30 9.25 9.15
C LEU A 205 23.30 8.43 10.45
N PHE A 206 23.66 7.15 10.38
CA PHE A 206 23.77 6.30 11.55
C PHE A 206 24.88 6.76 12.50
N LEU A 207 26.09 7.03 11.97
CA LEU A 207 27.20 7.57 12.74
C LEU A 207 26.85 8.92 13.38
N SER A 208 26.17 9.78 12.63
CA SER A 208 25.72 11.08 13.13
C SER A 208 24.75 10.97 14.29
N ASN A 209 23.84 9.99 14.25
CA ASN A 209 22.94 9.74 15.38
C ASN A 209 23.66 9.11 16.57
N ALA A 210 24.54 8.12 16.32
CA ALA A 210 25.29 7.41 17.36
C ALA A 210 26.29 8.32 18.11
N TYR A 211 26.97 9.21 17.40
CA TYR A 211 28.02 10.07 17.93
C TYR A 211 27.64 11.56 17.97
N GLN A 212 26.36 11.89 17.75
CA GLN A 212 25.83 13.26 17.77
C GLN A 212 26.59 14.24 16.85
N LEU A 213 26.98 13.79 15.66
CA LEU A 213 27.80 14.57 14.72
C LEU A 213 27.02 15.71 14.02
N GLY A 214 25.69 15.77 14.16
CA GLY A 214 24.87 16.85 13.58
C GLY A 214 24.84 16.85 12.04
N VAL A 215 25.10 15.70 11.43
CA VAL A 215 25.00 15.47 9.98
C VAL A 215 23.60 14.99 9.65
N GLY A 216 22.81 15.82 8.99
CA GLY A 216 21.52 15.47 8.39
C GLY A 216 21.64 15.03 6.93
N GLU A 217 20.53 14.60 6.33
CA GLU A 217 20.50 13.98 4.99
C GLU A 217 21.17 14.83 3.90
N VAL A 218 20.96 16.15 3.93
CA VAL A 218 21.54 17.09 2.94
C VAL A 218 23.07 17.14 3.05
N LYS A 219 23.61 17.17 4.28
CA LYS A 219 25.06 17.16 4.51
C LYS A 219 25.66 15.79 4.20
N ALA A 220 24.95 14.71 4.53
CA ALA A 220 25.39 13.35 4.23
C ALA A 220 25.48 13.13 2.71
N LYS A 221 24.51 13.62 1.92
CA LYS A 221 24.58 13.62 0.46
C LYS A 221 25.76 14.43 -0.08
N ALA A 222 25.99 15.63 0.45
CA ALA A 222 27.13 16.45 0.04
C ALA A 222 28.50 15.82 0.36
N LEU A 223 28.57 15.00 1.41
CA LEU A 223 29.77 14.20 1.73
C LEU A 223 29.90 12.98 0.80
N ALA A 224 28.79 12.30 0.49
CA ALA A 224 28.76 11.20 -0.46
C ALA A 224 29.12 11.61 -1.89
N ASP A 225 28.82 12.85 -2.28
CA ASP A 225 29.24 13.38 -3.59
C ASP A 225 30.75 13.66 -3.66
N LYS A 226 31.44 13.80 -2.51
CA LYS A 226 32.87 14.14 -2.41
C LYS A 226 33.77 12.96 -2.10
N PHE A 227 33.26 12.00 -1.33
CA PHE A 227 34.04 10.87 -0.81
C PHE A 227 33.37 9.58 -1.21
N VAL A 228 34.18 8.58 -1.60
CA VAL A 228 33.66 7.32 -2.12
C VAL A 228 33.16 6.41 -1.00
N ASN A 229 33.75 6.50 0.20
CA ASN A 229 33.40 5.69 1.36
C ASN A 229 33.88 6.33 2.68
N ILE A 230 33.57 5.69 3.81
CA ILE A 230 33.93 6.18 5.16
C ILE A 230 35.45 6.26 5.36
N LEU A 231 36.20 5.33 4.77
CA LEU A 231 37.65 5.32 4.92
C LEU A 231 38.27 6.54 4.24
N ASP A 232 37.82 6.84 3.02
CA ASP A 232 38.21 8.01 2.25
C ASP A 232 37.92 9.32 3.03
N LEU A 233 36.74 9.42 3.63
CA LEU A 233 36.38 10.54 4.51
C LEU A 233 37.28 10.65 5.76
N ALA A 234 37.68 9.52 6.35
CA ALA A 234 38.50 9.50 7.56
C ALA A 234 39.98 9.78 7.29
N THR A 235 40.43 9.59 6.04
CA THR A 235 41.82 9.81 5.62
C THR A 235 42.06 11.14 4.92
N ALA A 236 41.01 11.92 4.68
CA ALA A 236 41.06 13.26 4.09
C ALA A 236 41.25 14.36 5.14
#